data_AF-A0AA37QV15-F1
#
_entry.id   AF-A0AA37QV15-F1
#
_cell.length_a   1.000
_cell.length_b   1.000
_cell.length_c   1.000
_cell.angle_alpha   90.00
_cell.angle_beta   90.00
_cell.angle_gamma   90.00
#
_symmetry.space_group_name_H-M   'P 1'
#
loop_
_entity.id
_entity.type
_entity.pdbx_description
1 polymer ?
#
loop_
_entity_poly.entity_id
_entity_poly.type
_entity_poly.pdbx_seq_one_letter_code
_entity_poly.pdbx_strand_id
1 'polypeptide(L)' 'MGQIDELDQADRIRERAHALWEQAGRPEGRQDEFWHQAEREIGEMEQLHEEATAPPPTMLPG' A
#
# COMPACT_ATOMS: atom_id res chain seq x y z
N MET A 1 22.86 0.85 -5.46
CA MET A 1 21.85 0.08 -4.71
C MET A 1 21.34 0.96 -3.60
N GLY A 2 20.02 1.01 -3.38
CA GLY A 2 19.46 1.42 -2.09
C GLY A 2 18.84 2.81 -1.98
N GLN A 3 18.06 3.27 -2.96
CA GLN A 3 17.18 4.44 -2.75
C GLN A 3 15.84 4.34 -3.51
N ILE A 4 15.32 3.11 -3.62
CA ILE A 4 14.02 2.83 -4.25
C ILE A 4 12.95 2.45 -3.20
N ASP A 5 13.36 2.07 -1.99
CA ASP A 5 12.45 1.54 -0.96
C ASP A 5 11.48 2.58 -0.37
N GLU A 6 11.96 3.79 -0.09
CA GLU A 6 11.16 4.80 0.62
C GLU A 6 10.01 5.39 -0.22
N LEU A 7 10.20 5.47 -1.53
CA LEU A 7 9.18 5.97 -2.45
C LEU A 7 8.10 4.92 -2.74
N ASP A 8 8.50 3.65 -2.86
CA ASP A 8 7.56 2.55 -3.08
C ASP A 8 6.67 2.35 -1.85
N GLN A 9 7.25 2.43 -0.65
CA GLN A 9 6.50 2.33 0.60
C GLN A 9 5.44 3.44 0.73
N ALA A 10 5.82 4.68 0.44
CA ALA A 10 4.89 5.81 0.49
C ALA A 10 3.74 5.67 -0.53
N ASP A 11 4.02 5.15 -1.72
CA ASP A 11 3.01 4.92 -2.77
C ASP A 11 2.05 3.79 -2.38
N ARG A 12 2.57 2.69 -1.82
CA ARG A 12 1.74 1.59 -1.33
C ARG A 12 0.85 1.99 -0.16
N ILE A 13 1.38 2.77 0.79
CA ILE A 13 0.60 3.30 1.92
C ILE A 13 -0.56 4.15 1.40
N ARG A 14 -0.29 4.99 0.40
CA ARG A 14 -1.31 5.82 -0.24
C ARG A 14 -2.39 4.98 -0.93
N GLU A 15 -1.99 4.01 -1.76
CA GLU A 15 -2.95 3.12 -2.42
C GLU A 15 -3.80 2.36 -1.41
N ARG A 16 -3.18 1.86 -0.34
CA ARG A 16 -3.86 1.08 0.68
C ARG A 16 -4.82 1.92 1.53
N ALA A 17 -4.38 3.10 1.96
CA ALA A 17 -5.20 4.06 2.68
C ALA A 17 -6.41 4.49 1.84
N HIS A 18 -6.19 4.78 0.55
CA HIS A 18 -7.25 5.17 -0.37
C HIS A 18 -8.25 4.02 -0.57
N ALA A 19 -7.77 2.80 -0.83
CA ALA A 19 -8.65 1.64 -1.00
C ALA A 19 -9.47 1.32 0.26
N LEU A 20 -8.90 1.48 1.46
CA LEU A 20 -9.61 1.32 2.73
C LEU A 20 -10.67 2.43 2.91
N TRP A 21 -10.31 3.67 2.61
CA TRP A 21 -11.22 4.81 2.68
C TRP A 21 -12.39 4.70 1.70
N GLU A 22 -12.13 4.25 0.47
CA GLU A 22 -13.17 4.00 -0.54
C GLU A 22 -14.12 2.87 -0.13
N GLN A 23 -13.59 1.75 0.37
CA GLN A 23 -14.38 0.63 0.87
C GLN A 23 -15.22 1.02 2.10
N ALA A 24 -14.71 1.92 2.94
CA ALA A 24 -15.44 2.44 4.10
C ALA A 24 -16.52 3.47 3.74
N GLY A 25 -16.71 3.79 2.45
CA GLY A 25 -17.72 4.75 2.00
C GLY A 25 -17.27 6.21 2.06
N ARG A 26 -15.96 6.45 2.05
CA ARG A 26 -15.32 7.77 2.00
C ARG A 26 -15.77 8.73 3.11
N PRO A 27 -15.74 8.32 4.39
CA PRO A 27 -16.05 9.22 5.50
C PRO A 27 -15.10 10.43 5.50
N GLU A 28 -15.67 11.62 5.42
CA GLU A 28 -14.92 12.88 5.52
C GLU A 28 -14.33 13.02 6.92
N GLY A 29 -13.02 13.31 7.00
CA GLY A 29 -12.30 13.46 8.27
C GLY A 29 -11.81 12.16 8.94
N ARG A 30 -11.96 10.99 8.30
CA ARG A 30 -11.31 9.73 8.76
C ARG A 30 -10.18 9.25 7.85
N GLN A 31 -9.82 10.03 6.83
CA GLN A 31 -8.77 9.67 5.89
C GLN A 31 -7.42 9.45 6.60
N ASP A 32 -7.09 10.28 7.57
CA ASP A 32 -5.88 10.17 8.38
C ASP A 32 -5.82 8.86 9.17
N GLU A 33 -6.95 8.41 9.74
CA GLU A 33 -7.02 7.13 10.46
C GLU A 33 -6.72 5.95 9.53
N PHE A 34 -7.26 5.97 8.30
CA PHE A 34 -6.97 4.95 7.28
C PHE A 34 -5.53 5.05 6.77
N TRP A 35 -4.98 6.25 6.70
CA TRP A 35 -3.58 6.48 6.35
C TRP A 35 -2.63 5.88 7.39
N HIS A 36 -2.83 6.17 8.68
CA HIS A 36 -2.03 5.62 9.76
C HIS A 36 -2.19 4.10 9.92
N GLN A 37 -3.36 3.57 9.60
CA GLN A 37 -3.59 2.12 9.55
C GLN A 37 -2.79 1.47 8.42
N ALA A 38 -2.85 2.03 7.21
CA ALA A 38 -2.08 1.56 6.06
C ALA A 38 -0.56 1.69 6.28
N GLU A 39 -0.11 2.80 6.87
CA GLU A 39 1.29 3.05 7.21
C GLU A 39 1.83 1.99 8.17
N ARG A 40 1.05 1.62 9.20
CA ARG A 40 1.44 0.56 10.13
C ARG A 40 1.48 -0.81 9.47
N GLU A 41 0.47 -1.15 8.67
CA GLU A 41 0.46 -2.44 7.96
C GLU A 41 1.65 -2.58 6.99
N ILE A 42 1.97 -1.53 6.23
CA ILE A 42 3.00 -1.61 5.19
C ILE A 42 4.40 -1.39 5.74
N GLY A 43 4.58 -0.47 6.70
CA GLY A 43 5.87 -0.28 7.36
C GLY A 43 6.38 -1.53 8.10
N GLU A 44 5.48 -2.41 8.56
CA GLU A 44 5.85 -3.70 9.16
C GLU A 44 6.09 -4.81 8.11
N MET A 45 5.45 -4.73 6.93
CA MET A 45 5.58 -5.74 5.85
C MET A 45 6.76 -5.49 4.90
N GLU A 46 7.17 -4.24 4.65
CA GLU A 46 8.27 -3.91 3.72
C GLU A 46 9.63 -4.42 4.23
N GLN A 47 9.80 -4.56 5.55
CA GLN A 47 10.95 -5.23 6.18
C GLN A 47 11.18 -6.66 5.64
N LEU A 48 10.16 -7.26 5.00
CA LEU A 48 10.14 -8.61 4.42
C LEU A 48 10.08 -8.60 2.87
N HIS A 49 9.93 -7.45 2.21
CA HIS A 49 9.56 -7.38 0.79
C HIS A 49 10.74 -7.38 -0.21
N GLU A 50 12.00 -7.25 0.24
CA GLU A 50 13.15 -7.44 -0.67
C GLU A 50 13.23 -8.87 -1.27
N GLU A 51 12.50 -9.87 -0.74
CA GLU A 51 12.48 -11.24 -1.28
C GLU A 51 11.35 -11.52 -2.31
N ALA A 52 10.36 -10.63 -2.48
CA ALA A 52 9.13 -10.92 -3.24
C ALA A 52 8.81 -9.94 -4.38
N THR A 53 9.83 -9.40 -5.06
CA THR A 53 9.63 -8.83 -6.39
C THR A 53 9.40 -9.96 -7.40
N ALA A 54 8.15 -10.37 -7.59
CA ALA A 54 7.71 -11.06 -8.79
C ALA A 54 6.35 -10.47 -9.23
N PRO A 55 6.21 -10.03 -10.50
CA PRO A 55 4.93 -9.53 -10.99
C PRO A 55 3.87 -10.65 -10.92
N PRO A 56 2.61 -10.37 -10.56
CA PRO A 56 1.56 -11.38 -10.69
C PRO A 56 1.47 -11.77 -12.18
N PRO A 57 1.64 -13.05 -12.53
CA PRO A 57 1.47 -13.48 -13.91
C PRO A 57 0.00 -13.34 -14.28
N THR A 58 -0.27 -12.61 -15.38
CA THR A 58 -1.41 -12.82 -16.28
C THR A 58 -2.81 -12.88 -15.64
N MET A 59 -3.56 -11.79 -15.76
CA MET A 59 -5.02 -11.85 -15.90
C MET A 59 -5.48 -10.89 -17.02
N LEU A 60 -5.37 -11.38 -18.26
CA LEU A 60 -6.10 -10.87 -19.43
C LEU A 60 -7.04 -12.01 -19.90
N PRO A 61 -8.37 -11.89 -19.81
CA PRO A 61 -9.28 -12.84 -20.42
C PRO A 61 -9.39 -12.57 -21.93
N GLY A 62 -9.33 -13.63 -22.73
CA GLY A 62 -9.68 -13.63 -24.16
C GLY A 62 -11.10 -14.11 -24.39
#